data_AF-A0ABC8KKA6-F1
#
_entry.id   AF-A0ABC8KKA6-F1
#
_cell.length_a   1.000
_cell.length_b   1.000
_cell.length_c   1.000
_cell.angle_alpha   90.00
_cell.angle_beta   90.00
_cell.angle_gamma   90.00
#
_symmetry.space_group_name_H-M   'P 1'
#
loop_
_entity.id
_entity.type
_entity.pdbx_description
1 polymer ?
#
loop_
_entity_poly.entity_id
_entity_poly.type
_entity_poly.pdbx_seq_one_letter_code
_entity_poly.pdbx_strand_id
1 'polypeptide(L)'
;MGRRNTWVLLTYVTVLMIEVESSLHRVGGGKYNWNPDVNFSDWANNQRFYAGDWLFFGFDRTRHNILQVNKSSYEQCIDDDFIFNVTRGGRDVFQLVQPKPYYFICGRGYCVKGMKLAVNVLPQLPPSIPTVPIIPASTANTLIIDLNAFTAIAITILTAFNSKALYFD
;
A
#
# COMPACT_ATOMS: atom_id res chain seq x y z
N MET A 1 30.86 -27.94 -20.54
CA MET A 1 30.15 -26.65 -20.71
C MET A 1 28.78 -26.79 -20.04
N GLY A 2 28.46 -26.04 -18.98
CA GLY A 2 27.11 -26.21 -18.37
C GLY A 2 26.91 -25.79 -16.91
N ARG A 3 27.93 -25.24 -16.23
CA ARG A 3 27.82 -24.85 -14.81
C ARG A 3 28.04 -23.35 -14.53
N ARG A 4 28.67 -22.61 -15.46
CA ARG A 4 28.94 -21.16 -15.33
C ARG A 4 27.76 -20.28 -15.74
N ASN A 5 26.96 -20.71 -16.72
CA ASN A 5 25.82 -19.93 -17.21
C ASN A 5 24.58 -20.06 -16.31
N THR A 6 24.49 -21.14 -15.52
CA THR A 6 23.38 -21.37 -14.58
C THR A 6 23.39 -20.36 -13.44
N TRP A 7 24.57 -20.00 -12.93
CA TRP A 7 24.69 -18.96 -11.89
C TRP A 7 24.33 -17.57 -12.40
N VAL A 8 24.74 -17.23 -13.63
CA VAL A 8 24.39 -15.94 -14.25
C VAL A 8 22.88 -15.83 -14.49
N LEU A 9 22.24 -16.91 -14.94
CA LEU A 9 20.79 -16.97 -15.10
C LEU A 9 20.07 -16.86 -13.74
N LEU A 10 20.55 -17.54 -12.70
CA LEU A 10 19.97 -17.43 -11.35
C LEU A 10 20.11 -16.00 -10.78
N THR A 11 21.26 -15.34 -10.96
CA THR A 11 21.43 -13.95 -10.55
C THR A 11 20.60 -12.97 -11.37
N TYR A 12 20.38 -13.25 -12.65
CA TYR A 12 19.54 -12.43 -13.54
C TYR A 12 18.05 -12.56 -13.17
N VAL A 13 17.61 -13.77 -12.78
CA VAL A 13 16.24 -14.02 -12.30
C VAL A 13 15.96 -13.33 -10.97
N THR A 14 16.94 -13.23 -10.05
CA THR A 14 16.74 -12.53 -8.77
C THR A 14 16.63 -11.01 -8.91
N VAL A 15 17.21 -10.40 -9.94
CA VAL A 15 17.15 -8.94 -10.19
C VAL A 15 15.78 -8.49 -10.74
N LEU A 16 14.93 -9.44 -11.17
CA LEU A 16 13.57 -9.15 -11.68
C LEU A 16 12.50 -9.00 -10.59
N MET A 17 12.87 -9.16 -9.31
CA MET A 17 11.97 -8.91 -8.19
C MET A 17 11.86 -7.41 -7.97
N ILE A 18 11.01 -6.78 -8.77
CA ILE A 18 10.51 -5.43 -8.56
C ILE A 18 9.75 -5.44 -7.23
N GLU A 19 10.33 -4.85 -6.19
CA GLU A 19 9.65 -4.65 -4.92
C GLU A 19 8.56 -3.58 -5.11
N VAL A 20 7.33 -4.03 -5.27
CA VAL A 20 6.16 -3.16 -5.19
C VAL A 20 5.92 -2.86 -3.71
N GLU A 21 6.36 -1.68 -3.25
CA GLU A 21 6.09 -1.25 -1.88
C GLU A 21 4.62 -0.78 -1.76
N SER A 22 3.83 -1.49 -0.97
CA SER A 22 2.47 -1.08 -0.59
C SER A 22 2.46 -0.35 0.74
N SER A 23 1.75 0.78 0.82
CA SER A 23 1.62 1.59 2.04
C SER A 23 0.34 1.25 2.83
N LEU A 24 0.39 1.41 4.16
CA LEU A 24 -0.77 1.31 5.05
C LEU A 24 -1.16 2.70 5.57
N HIS A 25 -2.32 3.20 5.13
CA HIS A 25 -2.86 4.49 5.54
C HIS A 25 -3.85 4.31 6.68
N ARG A 26 -3.49 4.82 7.87
CA ARG A 26 -4.40 4.89 9.01
C ARG A 26 -5.40 6.02 8.79
N VAL A 27 -6.65 5.65 8.55
CA VAL A 27 -7.72 6.59 8.19
C VAL A 27 -7.92 7.60 9.32
N GLY A 28 -7.86 8.89 8.97
CA GLY A 28 -7.94 9.99 9.93
C GLY A 28 -6.66 10.23 10.74
N GLY A 29 -5.53 9.59 10.40
CA GLY A 29 -4.21 9.87 10.98
C GLY A 29 -3.89 9.18 12.30
N GLY A 30 -4.73 8.24 12.76
CA GLY A 30 -4.55 7.58 14.06
C GLY A 30 -5.18 6.19 14.11
N LYS A 31 -4.93 5.46 15.20
CA LYS A 31 -5.37 4.06 15.36
C LYS A 31 -6.90 3.93 15.51
N TYR A 32 -7.59 4.93 16.05
CA TYR A 32 -9.05 4.88 16.27
C TYR A 32 -9.74 6.16 15.81
N ASN A 33 -9.37 6.63 14.62
CA ASN A 33 -9.80 7.94 14.10
C ASN A 33 -10.93 7.85 13.07
N TRP A 34 -11.53 6.69 12.83
CA TRP A 34 -12.81 6.61 12.14
C TRP A 34 -13.94 6.98 13.11
N ASN A 35 -14.13 8.29 13.31
CA ASN A 35 -15.04 8.92 14.28
C ASN A 35 -15.57 10.26 13.71
N PRO A 36 -16.80 10.73 14.00
CA PRO A 36 -17.36 12.02 13.57
C PRO A 36 -16.48 13.27 13.74
N ASP A 37 -15.61 13.34 14.76
CA ASP A 37 -14.86 14.57 15.06
C ASP A 37 -13.60 14.76 14.20
N VAL A 38 -13.39 13.91 13.19
CA VAL A 38 -12.20 13.89 12.35
C VAL A 38 -12.50 14.44 10.95
N ASN A 39 -11.66 15.37 10.48
CA ASN A 39 -11.76 15.91 9.12
C ASN A 39 -11.09 14.98 8.10
N PHE A 40 -11.85 14.03 7.55
CA PHE A 40 -11.33 13.07 6.58
C PHE A 40 -10.94 13.69 5.25
N SER A 41 -11.56 14.80 4.84
CA SER A 41 -11.22 15.51 3.60
C SER A 41 -9.82 16.12 3.69
N ASP A 42 -9.53 16.81 4.80
CA ASP A 42 -8.19 17.37 5.05
C ASP A 42 -7.14 16.27 5.18
N TRP A 43 -7.45 15.20 5.93
CA TRP A 43 -6.57 14.04 6.01
C TRP A 43 -6.28 13.45 4.63
N ALA A 44 -7.30 13.18 3.82
CA ALA A 44 -7.13 12.57 2.49
C ALA A 44 -6.34 13.46 1.52
N ASN A 45 -6.52 14.78 1.57
CA ASN A 45 -5.77 15.72 0.75
C ASN A 45 -4.26 15.73 1.07
N ASN A 46 -3.90 15.38 2.30
CA ASN A 46 -2.51 15.26 2.76
C ASN A 46 -1.94 13.84 2.57
N GLN A 47 -2.61 12.99 1.80
CA GLN A 47 -2.17 11.62 1.50
C GLN A 47 -2.03 11.41 -0.01
N ARG A 48 -1.23 10.40 -0.38
CA ARG A 48 -1.14 9.88 -1.74
C ARG A 48 -1.45 8.40 -1.69
N PHE A 49 -2.39 7.96 -2.51
CA PHE A 49 -2.85 6.58 -2.56
C PHE A 49 -2.48 5.99 -3.91
N TYR A 50 -1.89 4.81 -3.89
CA TYR A 50 -1.54 4.03 -5.06
C TYR A 50 -2.26 2.69 -5.06
N ALA A 51 -2.45 2.12 -6.24
CA ALA A 51 -3.00 0.77 -6.37
C ALA A 51 -2.16 -0.21 -5.54
N GLY A 52 -2.76 -1.12 -4.78
CA GLY A 52 -2.07 -2.04 -3.87
C GLY A 52 -1.92 -1.53 -2.43
N ASP A 53 -2.11 -0.23 -2.17
CA ASP A 53 -2.11 0.33 -0.81
C ASP A 53 -3.31 -0.17 0.02
N TRP A 54 -3.19 0.00 1.33
CA TRP A 54 -4.19 -0.45 2.31
C TRP A 54 -4.72 0.72 3.12
N LEU A 55 -6.03 0.75 3.32
CA LEU A 55 -6.68 1.62 4.30
C LEU A 55 -6.92 0.82 5.59
N PHE A 56 -6.48 1.38 6.72
CA PHE A 56 -6.78 0.86 8.05
C PHE A 56 -7.83 1.72 8.72
N PHE A 57 -8.95 1.11 9.09
CA PHE A 57 -10.04 1.73 9.82
C PHE A 57 -10.12 1.16 11.23
N GLY A 58 -9.81 2.00 12.23
CA GLY A 58 -10.08 1.68 13.63
C GLY A 58 -11.23 2.51 14.19
N PHE A 59 -12.19 1.82 14.81
CA PHE A 59 -13.44 2.41 15.30
C PHE A 59 -14.12 1.51 16.34
N ASP A 60 -15.08 2.09 17.07
CA ASP A 60 -16.02 1.32 17.89
C ASP A 60 -17.10 0.69 17.00
N ARG A 61 -16.99 -0.63 16.79
CA ARG A 61 -17.93 -1.42 15.98
C ARG A 61 -19.38 -1.41 16.48
N THR A 62 -19.61 -1.04 17.73
CA THR A 62 -20.97 -0.95 18.28
C THR A 62 -21.66 0.34 17.85
N ARG A 63 -20.90 1.35 17.42
CA ARG A 63 -21.38 2.69 17.08
C ARG A 63 -21.24 3.03 15.61
N HIS A 64 -20.22 2.50 14.95
CA HIS A 64 -19.88 2.86 13.57
C HIS A 64 -19.70 1.63 12.69
N ASN A 65 -19.84 1.83 11.39
CA ASN A 65 -19.51 0.88 10.35
C ASN A 65 -18.82 1.60 9.18
N ILE A 66 -18.43 0.84 8.17
CA ILE A 66 -17.70 1.29 6.98
C ILE A 66 -18.32 0.59 5.79
N LEU A 67 -18.99 1.38 4.96
CA LEU A 67 -19.59 0.92 3.72
C LEU A 67 -18.85 1.57 2.56
N GLN A 68 -18.36 0.76 1.62
CA GLN A 68 -17.91 1.24 0.33
C GLN A 68 -19.14 1.51 -0.54
N VAL A 69 -19.23 2.70 -1.12
CA VAL A 69 -20.38 3.14 -1.91
C VAL A 69 -19.94 3.76 -3.23
N ASN A 70 -20.91 4.06 -4.11
CA ASN A 70 -20.66 4.86 -5.31
C ASN A 70 -20.62 6.37 -4.96
N LYS A 71 -20.22 7.19 -5.94
CA LYS A 71 -20.10 8.65 -5.75
C LYS A 71 -21.43 9.32 -5.33
N SER A 72 -22.55 8.95 -5.95
CA SER A 72 -23.86 9.55 -5.64
C SER A 72 -24.29 9.22 -4.21
N SER A 73 -24.16 7.97 -3.80
CA SER A 73 -24.46 7.52 -2.44
C SER A 73 -23.55 8.17 -1.41
N TYR A 74 -22.29 8.46 -1.76
CA TYR A 74 -21.37 9.22 -0.90
C TYR A 74 -21.78 10.69 -0.71
N GLU A 75 -22.22 11.34 -1.80
CA GLU A 75 -22.66 12.74 -1.76
C GLU A 75 -23.95 12.88 -0.95
N GLN A 76 -24.90 11.97 -1.16
CA GLN A 76 -26.22 11.97 -0.53
C GLN A 76 -26.29 11.21 0.80
N CYS A 77 -25.21 10.53 1.20
CA CYS A 77 -25.17 9.66 2.38
C CYS A 77 -26.20 8.53 2.38
N ILE A 78 -26.36 7.86 1.24
CA ILE A 78 -27.24 6.69 1.07
C ILE A 78 -26.44 5.42 1.42
N ASP A 79 -26.97 4.61 2.32
CA ASP A 79 -26.35 3.41 2.86
C ASP A 79 -27.05 2.10 2.47
N ASP A 80 -28.18 2.14 1.75
CA ASP A 80 -28.92 0.95 1.32
C ASP A 80 -28.21 0.17 0.19
N ASP A 81 -27.70 0.87 -0.84
CA ASP A 81 -27.08 0.28 -2.03
C ASP A 81 -25.54 0.31 -1.98
N PHE A 82 -24.96 -0.17 -0.88
CA PHE A 82 -23.51 -0.24 -0.74
C PHE A 82 -22.89 -1.32 -1.65
N ILE A 83 -21.72 -1.03 -2.19
CA ILE A 83 -20.95 -1.95 -3.03
C ILE A 83 -20.34 -3.07 -2.17
N PHE A 84 -19.80 -2.70 -1.02
CA PHE A 84 -19.14 -3.64 -0.13
C PHE A 84 -19.17 -3.16 1.33
N ASN A 85 -19.46 -4.07 2.26
CA ASN A 85 -19.36 -3.80 3.69
C ASN A 85 -17.97 -4.20 4.19
N VAL A 86 -17.18 -3.21 4.60
CA VAL A 86 -15.80 -3.41 5.09
C VAL A 86 -15.80 -3.85 6.56
N THR A 87 -16.84 -3.51 7.33
CA THR A 87 -16.89 -3.74 8.77
C THR A 87 -16.88 -5.22 9.12
N ARG A 88 -15.94 -5.60 10.00
CA ARG A 88 -15.87 -6.93 10.63
C ARG A 88 -15.73 -6.78 12.13
N GLY A 89 -14.59 -6.28 12.60
CA GLY A 89 -14.20 -6.31 14.01
C GLY A 89 -13.91 -4.96 14.67
N GLY A 90 -13.90 -3.84 13.92
CA GLY A 90 -13.53 -2.53 14.46
C GLY A 90 -12.04 -2.17 14.30
N ARG A 91 -11.26 -3.06 13.68
CA ARG A 91 -9.87 -2.85 13.21
C ARG A 91 -9.77 -3.47 11.83
N ASP A 92 -10.47 -2.85 10.89
CA ASP A 92 -10.74 -3.45 9.59
C ASP A 92 -9.85 -2.80 8.53
N VAL A 93 -9.42 -3.60 7.55
CA VAL A 93 -8.55 -3.16 6.46
C VAL A 93 -9.23 -3.33 5.11
N PHE A 94 -8.91 -2.43 4.19
CA PHE A 94 -9.40 -2.48 2.81
C PHE A 94 -8.26 -2.20 1.83
N GLN A 95 -8.06 -3.09 0.85
CA GLN A 95 -7.03 -2.92 -0.17
C GLN A 95 -7.54 -2.10 -1.36
N LEU A 96 -6.76 -1.12 -1.78
CA LEU A 96 -7.03 -0.26 -2.93
C LEU A 96 -6.50 -0.91 -4.20
N VAL A 97 -7.19 -1.92 -4.73
CA VAL A 97 -6.64 -2.77 -5.82
C VAL A 97 -6.51 -2.05 -7.15
N GLN A 98 -7.50 -1.23 -7.51
CA GLN A 98 -7.57 -0.56 -8.82
C GLN A 98 -7.28 0.95 -8.70
N PRO A 99 -6.62 1.56 -9.70
CA PRO A 99 -6.40 3.00 -9.76
C PRO A 99 -7.70 3.72 -10.15
N LYS A 100 -8.50 4.07 -9.15
CA LYS A 100 -9.77 4.77 -9.31
C LYS A 100 -10.17 5.50 -8.02
N PRO A 101 -11.19 6.36 -8.06
CA PRO A 101 -11.80 6.87 -6.85
C PRO A 101 -12.51 5.77 -6.05
N TYR A 102 -12.34 5.78 -4.72
CA TYR A 102 -13.13 4.99 -3.78
C TYR A 102 -13.83 5.92 -2.80
N TYR A 103 -15.04 5.54 -2.42
CA TYR A 103 -15.87 6.30 -1.49
C TYR A 103 -16.33 5.40 -0.36
N PHE A 104 -16.17 5.88 0.87
CA PHE A 104 -16.54 5.19 2.09
C PHE A 104 -17.41 6.08 2.96
N ILE A 105 -18.43 5.50 3.59
CA ILE A 105 -19.32 6.22 4.51
C ILE A 105 -19.54 5.41 5.79
N CYS A 106 -19.89 6.11 6.87
CA CYS A 106 -20.52 5.50 8.03
C CYS A 106 -22.04 5.51 7.84
N GLY A 107 -22.63 4.33 7.60
CA GLY A 107 -24.08 4.12 7.42
C GLY A 107 -24.89 4.17 8.71
N ARG A 108 -24.30 4.49 9.87
CA ARG A 108 -25.03 4.61 11.14
C ARG A 108 -25.49 6.05 11.43
N GLY A 109 -25.82 6.80 10.38
CA GLY A 109 -26.29 8.19 10.46
C GLY A 109 -25.19 9.24 10.70
N TYR A 110 -23.91 8.85 10.71
CA TYR A 110 -22.79 9.78 10.91
C TYR A 110 -22.21 10.33 9.58
N CYS A 111 -22.58 9.77 8.43
CA CYS A 111 -22.15 10.28 7.12
C CYS A 111 -22.50 11.77 6.93
N VAL A 112 -23.73 12.17 7.25
CA VAL A 112 -24.18 13.58 7.13
C VAL A 112 -23.44 14.53 8.07
N LYS A 113 -22.82 13.98 9.13
CA LYS A 113 -21.98 14.72 10.08
C LYS A 113 -20.51 14.78 9.65
N GLY A 114 -20.19 14.34 8.43
CA GLY A 114 -18.84 14.38 7.88
C GLY A 114 -18.06 13.07 8.02
N MET A 115 -18.65 12.01 8.59
CA MET A 115 -17.99 10.71 8.73
C MET A 115 -18.04 9.91 7.41
N LYS A 116 -17.32 10.44 6.42
CA LYS A 116 -17.21 9.91 5.07
C LYS A 116 -15.83 10.24 4.49
N LEU A 117 -15.31 9.35 3.66
CA LEU A 117 -13.98 9.46 3.06
C LEU A 117 -14.06 9.24 1.55
N ALA A 118 -13.46 10.15 0.80
CA ALA A 118 -13.16 9.94 -0.62
C ALA A 118 -11.64 9.83 -0.80
N VAL A 119 -11.19 8.79 -1.49
CA VAL A 119 -9.77 8.62 -1.86
C VAL A 119 -9.66 8.49 -3.37
N ASN A 120 -8.66 9.16 -3.95
CA ASN A 120 -8.33 9.02 -5.36
C ASN A 120 -7.06 8.20 -5.50
N VAL A 121 -7.18 7.00 -6.07
CA VAL A 121 -6.08 6.04 -6.16
C VAL A 121 -5.39 6.15 -7.51
N LEU A 122 -4.09 6.37 -7.48
CA LEU A 122 -3.25 6.47 -8.67
C LEU A 122 -2.72 5.09 -9.08
N PRO A 123 -2.40 4.88 -10.37
CA PRO A 123 -1.62 3.71 -10.78
C PRO A 123 -0.30 3.68 -10.02
N GLN A 124 0.14 2.49 -9.59
CA GLN A 124 1.54 2.34 -9.20
C GLN A 124 2.39 2.61 -10.43
N LEU A 125 3.34 3.53 -10.28
CA LEU A 125 4.39 3.68 -11.28
C LEU A 125 5.20 2.39 -11.25
N PRO A 126 5.61 1.85 -12.43
CA PRO A 126 6.63 0.82 -12.44
C PRO A 126 7.85 1.35 -11.65
N PRO A 127 8.56 0.49 -10.91
CA PRO A 127 9.77 0.91 -10.22
C PRO A 127 10.65 1.64 -11.22
N SER A 128 11.17 2.81 -10.83
CA SER A 128 12.18 3.47 -11.64
C SER A 128 13.37 2.52 -11.73
N ILE A 129 13.59 1.91 -12.89
CA ILE A 129 14.86 1.30 -13.23
C ILE A 129 15.89 2.43 -13.07
N PRO A 130 16.95 2.26 -12.25
CA PRO A 130 18.00 3.27 -12.20
C PRO A 130 18.56 3.41 -13.61
N THR A 131 18.40 4.58 -14.23
CA THR A 131 19.04 4.91 -15.51
C THR A 131 20.55 4.86 -15.27
N VAL A 132 21.18 3.75 -15.62
CA VAL A 132 22.64 3.63 -15.61
C VAL A 132 23.16 4.65 -16.64
N PRO A 133 23.97 5.65 -16.26
CA PRO A 133 24.63 6.50 -17.24
C PRO A 133 25.50 5.61 -18.13
N ILE A 134 25.20 5.60 -19.44
CA ILE A 134 25.97 4.85 -20.43
C ILE A 134 27.32 5.55 -20.57
N ILE A 135 28.31 5.13 -19.78
CA ILE A 135 29.70 5.54 -19.97
C ILE A 135 30.27 4.65 -21.09
N PRO A 136 30.80 5.22 -22.19
CA PRO A 136 31.41 4.43 -23.26
C PRO A 136 32.56 3.58 -22.69
N ALA A 137 32.57 2.31 -23.08
CA ALA A 137 33.50 1.29 -22.59
C ALA A 137 34.95 1.64 -22.98
N SER A 138 35.67 2.29 -22.08
CA SER A 138 37.13 2.33 -22.09
C SER A 138 37.64 2.66 -20.69
N THR A 139 37.72 1.63 -19.84
CA THR A 139 38.84 1.31 -18.94
C THR A 139 38.35 0.24 -17.96
N ALA A 140 38.65 -1.02 -18.29
CA ALA A 140 38.52 -2.11 -17.34
C ALA A 140 39.59 -1.91 -16.25
N ASN A 141 39.16 -1.69 -15.01
CA ASN A 141 39.96 -2.02 -13.84
C ASN A 141 39.08 -2.78 -12.85
N THR A 142 39.54 -3.98 -12.54
CA THR A 142 38.97 -5.01 -11.68
C THR A 142 38.63 -4.49 -10.28
N LEU A 143 37.35 -4.55 -9.90
CA LEU A 143 36.95 -4.62 -8.49
C LEU A 143 36.47 -6.04 -8.22
N ILE A 144 37.30 -6.80 -7.50
CA ILE A 144 36.98 -8.12 -6.96
C ILE A 144 35.93 -7.88 -5.87
N ILE A 145 34.67 -8.17 -6.15
CA ILE A 145 33.57 -8.04 -5.19
C ILE A 145 33.57 -9.30 -4.32
N ASP A 146 33.80 -9.11 -3.03
CA ASP A 146 33.96 -10.17 -2.03
C ASP A 146 32.64 -10.95 -1.85
N LEU A 147 32.67 -12.27 -2.05
CA LEU A 147 31.51 -13.17 -2.01
C LEU A 147 30.80 -13.16 -0.64
N ASN A 148 31.52 -12.75 0.41
CA ASN A 148 31.01 -12.63 1.77
C ASN A 148 30.02 -11.46 1.93
N ALA A 149 30.08 -10.44 1.07
CA ALA A 149 29.13 -9.34 1.10
C ALA A 149 27.74 -9.76 0.56
N PHE A 150 27.71 -10.67 -0.41
CA PHE A 150 26.45 -11.14 -1.02
C PHE A 150 25.60 -11.96 -0.05
N THR A 151 26.21 -12.81 0.77
CA THR A 151 25.48 -13.60 1.77
C THR A 151 24.90 -12.72 2.88
N ALA A 152 25.64 -11.68 3.31
CA ALA A 152 25.15 -10.71 4.29
C ALA A 152 23.94 -9.91 3.75
N ILE A 153 23.98 -9.49 2.48
CA ILE A 153 22.87 -8.76 1.84
C ILE A 153 21.61 -9.63 1.76
N ALA A 154 21.74 -10.90 1.33
CA ALA A 154 20.60 -11.81 1.24
C ALA A 154 19.95 -12.11 2.60
N ILE A 155 20.77 -12.28 3.66
CA ILE A 155 20.26 -12.50 5.02
C ILE A 155 19.54 -11.25 5.54
N THR A 156 20.05 -10.05 5.24
CA THR A 156 19.44 -8.79 5.66
C THR A 156 18.09 -8.54 4.97
N ILE A 157 17.98 -8.93 3.70
CA ILE A 157 16.71 -8.85 2.95
C ILE A 157 15.70 -9.83 3.58
N LEU A 158 16.07 -11.08 3.84
CA LEU A 158 15.19 -12.08 4.47
C LEU A 158 14.67 -11.65 5.85
N THR A 159 15.52 -11.04 6.68
CA THR A 159 15.10 -10.54 8.00
C THR A 159 14.19 -9.33 7.92
N ALA A 160 14.39 -8.44 6.93
CA ALA A 160 13.50 -7.30 6.68
C ALA A 160 12.10 -7.73 6.24
N PHE A 161 11.99 -8.76 5.38
CA PHE A 161 10.72 -9.35 4.97
C PHE A 161 9.95 -9.95 6.16
N ASN A 162 10.61 -10.75 7.00
CA ASN A 162 9.98 -11.32 8.20
C ASN A 162 9.56 -10.23 9.21
N SER A 163 10.34 -9.15 9.35
CA SER A 163 10.03 -8.07 10.29
C SER A 163 8.83 -7.24 9.85
N LYS A 164 8.64 -7.01 8.55
CA LYS A 164 7.42 -6.34 8.04
C LYS A 164 6.18 -7.20 8.25
N ALA A 165 6.27 -8.52 8.04
CA ALA A 165 5.15 -9.45 8.27
C ALA A 165 4.70 -9.51 9.75
N LEU A 166 5.65 -9.43 10.69
CA LEU A 166 5.36 -9.41 12.13
C LEU A 166 4.78 -8.09 12.65
N TYR A 167 4.84 -7.01 11.86
CA TYR A 167 4.23 -5.71 12.20
C TYR A 167 2.74 -5.62 11.85
N PHE A 168 2.18 -6.68 11.25
CA PHE A 168 0.77 -6.78 10.85
C PHE A 168 -0.13 -7.49 11.88
N ASP A 169 0.40 -7.91 13.05
CA ASP A 169 -0.39 -8.40 14.20
C ASP A 169 -0.69 -7.31 15.25
#